data_AF-A0A443PN78-F1
#
_entry.id   AF-A0A443PN78-F1
#
_cell.length_a   1.000
_cell.length_b   1.000
_cell.length_c   1.000
_cell.angle_alpha   90.00
_cell.angle_beta   90.00
_cell.angle_gamma   90.00
#
_symmetry.space_group_name_H-M   'P 1'
#
loop_
_entity.id
_entity.type
_entity.pdbx_description
1 polymer ?
#
loop_
_entity_poly.entity_id
_entity_poly.type
_entity_poly.pdbx_seq_one_letter_code
_entity_poly.pdbx_strand_id
1 'polypeptide(L)'
;MPTLVQDTPDDVELTENESQIHLISALGGRGCMGAPLGSAMTVMLLARLLQGFTWSVPPGELRIELTESVNDLFLAEALHAYAKPRLPAHMYPTN
;
A
#
# COMPACT_ATOMS: atom_id res chain seq x y z
N MET A 1 43.06 24.94 -2.14
CA MET A 1 41.81 25.31 -1.43
C MET A 1 40.65 24.64 -2.15
N PRO A 2 39.97 23.66 -1.56
CA PRO A 2 38.77 23.06 -2.12
C PRO A 2 37.51 23.59 -1.42
N THR A 3 36.54 24.08 -2.19
CA THR A 3 35.16 24.38 -1.79
C THR A 3 34.36 24.33 -3.10
N LEU A 4 33.20 23.69 -3.25
CA LEU A 4 32.24 23.16 -2.30
C LEU A 4 31.40 22.17 -3.14
N VAL A 5 31.26 20.93 -2.68
CA VAL A 5 30.28 19.99 -3.25
C VAL A 5 28.91 20.59 -2.93
N GLN A 6 28.24 21.14 -3.93
CA GLN A 6 26.82 21.44 -3.82
C GLN A 6 26.10 20.12 -4.00
N ASP A 7 25.81 19.46 -2.87
CA ASP A 7 24.72 18.50 -2.77
C ASP A 7 23.43 19.29 -3.07
N THR A 8 23.03 19.32 -4.33
CA THR A 8 21.65 19.62 -4.68
C THR A 8 20.80 18.58 -3.97
N PRO A 9 19.78 18.97 -3.19
CA PRO A 9 18.82 17.99 -2.72
C PRO A 9 18.31 17.27 -3.96
N ASP A 10 18.41 15.96 -3.96
CA ASP A 10 17.70 15.14 -4.93
C ASP A 10 16.23 15.54 -4.82
N ASP A 11 15.82 16.49 -5.66
CA ASP A 11 14.43 16.78 -5.94
C ASP A 11 13.93 15.46 -6.51
N VAL A 12 13.40 14.66 -5.60
CA VAL A 12 12.48 13.58 -5.91
C VAL A 12 11.27 14.28 -6.49
N GLU A 13 11.40 14.68 -7.75
CA GLU A 13 10.30 14.89 -8.66
C GLU A 13 9.63 13.51 -8.70
N LEU A 14 8.69 13.34 -7.76
CA LEU A 14 7.64 12.36 -7.87
C LEU A 14 6.89 12.81 -9.11
N THR A 15 7.42 12.48 -10.29
CA THR A 15 6.64 12.48 -11.51
C THR A 15 5.43 11.67 -11.14
N GLU A 16 4.32 12.35 -10.90
CA GLU A 16 3.04 11.74 -10.63
C GLU A 16 2.68 11.09 -11.96
N ASN A 17 3.31 9.95 -12.26
CA ASN A 17 3.01 9.08 -13.36
C ASN A 17 1.67 8.45 -13.04
N GLU A 18 0.63 9.29 -12.99
CA GLU A 18 -0.78 9.03 -12.81
C GLU A 18 -1.00 7.58 -12.47
N SER A 19 -0.66 7.20 -11.22
CA SER A 19 -0.45 5.81 -10.84
C SER A 19 -1.73 5.08 -11.16
N GLN A 20 -1.73 4.41 -12.32
CA GLN A 20 -2.93 3.94 -12.99
C GLN A 20 -3.31 2.62 -12.34
N ILE A 21 -3.46 2.65 -11.02
CA ILE A 21 -4.08 1.59 -10.25
C ILE A 21 -5.57 1.73 -10.55
N HIS A 22 -6.01 1.00 -11.57
CA HIS A 22 -7.41 0.84 -11.91
C HIS A 22 -8.10 0.04 -10.79
N LEU A 23 -8.44 0.71 -9.69
CA LEU A 23 -9.49 0.22 -8.81
C LEU A 23 -10.76 0.14 -9.67
N ILE A 24 -11.35 -1.04 -9.73
CA ILE A 24 -12.45 -1.41 -10.62
C ILE A 24 -13.71 -0.60 -10.26
N SER A 25 -13.75 0.67 -10.66
CA SER A 25 -14.89 1.54 -10.42
C SER A 25 -15.87 1.37 -11.57
N ALA A 26 -16.92 0.59 -11.35
CA ALA A 26 -18.10 0.44 -12.22
C ALA A 26 -17.79 0.55 -13.73
N LEU A 27 -17.43 -0.58 -14.36
CA LEU A 27 -17.25 -0.70 -15.81
C LEU A 27 -18.53 -0.28 -16.55
N GLY A 28 -18.56 0.94 -17.11
CA GLY A 28 -19.67 1.43 -17.93
C GLY A 28 -19.75 2.96 -17.92
N GLY A 29 -20.45 3.56 -18.88
CA GLY A 29 -20.54 5.02 -19.13
C GLY A 29 -21.14 5.89 -18.01
N ARG A 30 -21.21 5.38 -16.78
CA ARG A 30 -21.52 6.07 -15.53
C ARG A 30 -20.43 5.73 -14.51
N GLY A 31 -19.20 6.15 -14.78
CA GLY A 31 -18.09 5.96 -13.85
C GLY A 31 -18.44 6.55 -12.47
N CYS A 32 -18.01 5.88 -11.41
CA CYS A 32 -18.19 6.40 -10.05
C CYS A 32 -17.43 7.73 -9.92
N MET A 33 -18.13 8.85 -9.65
CA MET A 33 -17.44 10.13 -9.42
C MET A 33 -16.50 10.09 -8.20
N GLY A 34 -16.73 9.15 -7.28
CA GLY A 34 -15.87 8.88 -6.13
C GLY A 34 -14.66 7.99 -6.44
N ALA A 35 -14.52 7.46 -7.66
CA ALA A 35 -13.39 6.63 -8.06
C ALA A 35 -12.03 7.30 -7.85
N PRO A 36 -11.76 8.53 -8.32
CA PRO A 36 -10.44 9.16 -8.11
C PRO A 36 -10.12 9.34 -6.62
N LEU A 37 -11.10 9.75 -5.82
CA LEU A 37 -10.93 9.93 -4.39
C LEU A 37 -10.67 8.59 -3.66
N GLY A 38 -11.49 7.58 -3.96
CA GLY A 38 -11.36 6.24 -3.37
C GLY A 38 -10.03 5.59 -3.74
N SER A 39 -9.58 5.73 -4.99
CA SER A 39 -8.25 5.31 -5.42
C SER A 39 -7.16 6.02 -4.65
N ALA A 40 -7.19 7.36 -4.57
CA ALA A 40 -6.18 8.12 -3.85
C ALA A 40 -6.11 7.72 -2.35
N MET A 41 -7.26 7.59 -1.69
CA MET A 41 -7.33 7.14 -0.29
C MET A 41 -6.75 5.74 -0.12
N THR A 42 -7.12 4.80 -0.98
CA THR A 42 -6.66 3.41 -0.92
C THR A 42 -5.16 3.30 -1.16
N VAL A 43 -4.64 4.02 -2.16
CA VAL A 43 -3.21 4.04 -2.48
C VAL A 43 -2.40 4.66 -1.35
N MET A 44 -2.83 5.80 -0.81
CA MET A 44 -2.16 6.43 0.33
C MET A 44 -2.14 5.52 1.56
N LEU A 45 -3.25 4.84 1.86
CA LEU A 45 -3.33 3.91 2.98
C LEU A 45 -2.41 2.69 2.76
N LEU A 46 -2.46 2.10 1.57
CA LEU A 46 -1.63 0.95 1.21
C LEU A 46 -0.14 1.29 1.24
N ALA A 47 0.24 2.46 0.72
CA ALA A 47 1.62 2.93 0.77
C ALA A 47 2.12 3.05 2.22
N ARG A 48 1.30 3.60 3.13
CA ARG A 48 1.64 3.69 4.56
C ARG A 48 1.80 2.33 5.21
N LEU A 49 0.94 1.36 4.87
CA LEU A 49 1.01 -0.01 5.37
C LEU A 49 2.28 -0.74 4.88
N LEU A 50 2.62 -0.58 3.60
CA LEU A 50 3.83 -1.17 3.03
C LEU A 50 5.11 -0.51 3.57
N GLN A 51 5.09 0.81 3.76
CA GLN A 51 6.25 1.55 4.25
C GLN A 51 6.49 1.32 5.75
N GLY A 52 5.42 1.34 6.56
CA GLY A 52 5.51 1.34 8.02
C GLY A 52 5.71 -0.04 8.67
N PHE A 53 5.42 -1.12 7.94
CA PHE A 53 5.46 -2.48 8.48
C PHE A 53 6.36 -3.39 7.65
N THR A 54 7.04 -4.31 8.34
CA THR A 54 7.68 -5.47 7.72
C THR A 54 6.69 -6.61 7.69
N TRP A 55 6.42 -7.11 6.50
CA TRP A 55 5.46 -8.18 6.25
C TRP A 55 6.17 -9.53 6.25
N SER A 56 5.54 -10.52 6.88
CA SER A 56 6.04 -11.89 6.94
C SER A 56 4.91 -12.87 6.65
N VAL A 57 5.26 -14.09 6.26
CA VAL A 57 4.29 -15.17 6.07
C VAL A 57 3.95 -15.77 7.44
N PRO A 58 2.67 -16.13 7.69
CA PRO A 58 2.26 -16.84 8.89
C PRO A 58 3.18 -18.03 9.22
N PRO A 59 3.55 -18.23 10.51
CA PRO A 59 4.34 -19.39 10.91
C PRO A 59 3.54 -20.67 10.69
N GLY A 60 4.00 -21.53 9.77
CA GLY A 60 3.35 -22.81 9.44
C GLY A 60 2.86 -22.90 7.99
N GLU A 61 2.77 -21.77 7.29
CA GLU A 61 2.42 -21.74 5.86
C GLU A 61 3.65 -21.37 5.03
N LEU A 62 3.96 -22.18 4.01
CA LEU A 62 5.03 -21.89 3.05
C LEU A 62 4.56 -20.96 1.94
N ARG A 63 3.24 -20.92 1.70
CA ARG A 63 2.60 -20.18 0.62
C ARG A 63 1.22 -19.70 1.09
N ILE A 64 0.90 -18.46 0.76
CA ILE A 64 -0.41 -17.87 0.96
C ILE A 64 -1.29 -18.35 -0.20
N GLU A 65 -2.35 -19.08 0.10
CA GLU A 65 -3.31 -19.54 -0.90
C GLU A 65 -4.32 -18.43 -1.18
N LEU A 66 -4.33 -17.92 -2.42
CA LEU A 66 -5.19 -16.82 -2.84
C LEU A 66 -6.34 -17.35 -3.71
N THR A 67 -7.14 -18.25 -3.14
CA THR A 67 -8.28 -18.87 -3.84
C THR A 67 -9.51 -17.97 -3.71
N GLU A 68 -10.16 -17.65 -4.83
CA GLU A 68 -11.39 -16.84 -4.85
C GLU A 68 -12.61 -17.65 -4.39
N SER A 69 -13.53 -17.01 -3.68
CA SER A 69 -14.83 -17.60 -3.35
C SER A 69 -15.65 -17.80 -4.62
N VAL A 70 -16.35 -18.93 -4.73
CA VAL A 70 -17.15 -19.28 -5.91
C VAL A 70 -18.30 -18.29 -6.14
N ASN A 71 -18.81 -17.66 -5.07
CA ASN A 71 -20.03 -16.86 -5.12
C ASN A 71 -19.84 -15.39 -4.76
N ASP A 72 -18.66 -15.00 -4.27
CA ASP A 72 -18.43 -13.67 -3.72
C ASP A 72 -17.10 -13.08 -4.22
N LEU A 73 -16.99 -11.77 -4.17
CA LEU A 73 -15.76 -11.03 -4.49
C LEU A 73 -14.69 -11.12 -3.39
N PHE A 74 -14.77 -12.13 -2.53
CA PHE A 74 -13.88 -12.36 -1.39
C PHE A 74 -13.01 -13.59 -1.62
N LEU A 75 -11.90 -13.69 -0.87
CA LEU A 75 -11.14 -14.94 -0.82
C LEU A 75 -11.95 -16.04 -0.13
N ALA A 76 -11.75 -17.27 -0.59
CA ALA A 76 -12.30 -18.48 0.02
C ALA A 76 -11.76 -18.70 1.44
N GLU A 77 -10.49 -18.37 1.68
CA GLU A 77 -9.87 -18.35 3.00
C GLU A 77 -9.46 -16.93 3.40
N ALA A 78 -9.63 -16.60 4.69
CA ALA A 78 -9.29 -15.28 5.19
C ALA A 78 -7.77 -15.03 5.10
N LEU A 79 -7.38 -13.93 4.45
CA LEU A 79 -5.97 -13.56 4.33
C LEU A 79 -5.42 -13.06 5.67
N HIS A 80 -4.51 -13.82 6.27
CA HIS A 80 -3.83 -13.42 7.50
C HIS A 80 -2.56 -12.60 7.23
N ALA A 81 -2.62 -11.32 7.56
CA ALA A 81 -1.51 -10.39 7.49
C ALA A 81 -0.63 -10.45 8.75
N TYR A 82 0.64 -10.85 8.61
CA TYR A 82 1.62 -10.78 9.71
C TYR A 82 2.55 -9.59 9.51
N ALA A 83 2.15 -8.45 10.09
CA ALA A 83 2.86 -7.18 10.03
C ALA A 83 3.62 -6.90 11.33
N LYS A 84 4.91 -6.57 11.23
CA LYS A 84 5.74 -6.08 12.35
C LYS A 84 6.04 -4.60 12.15
N PRO A 85 5.75 -3.72 13.13
CA PRO A 85 6.06 -2.30 13.00
C PRO A 85 7.57 -2.09 12.83
N ARG A 86 7.97 -1.23 11.88
CA ARG A 86 9.39 -0.92 11.66
C ARG A 86 9.94 0.09 12.67
N LEU A 87 9.05 0.86 13.29
CA LEU A 87 9.43 1.84 14.30
C LEU A 87 9.50 1.18 15.68
N PRO A 88 10.48 1.56 16.52
CA PRO A 88 10.52 1.23 17.93
C PRO A 88 9.21 1.52 18.68
N ALA A 89 8.85 0.65 19.63
CA ALA A 89 7.63 0.73 20.40
C ALA A 89 7.42 2.08 21.12
N HIS A 90 8.51 2.74 21.53
CA HIS A 90 8.44 4.03 22.24
C HIS A 90 7.97 5.21 21.37
N MET A 91 7.94 5.06 20.04
CA MET A 91 7.39 6.08 19.13
C MET A 91 5.87 5.99 18.99
N TYR A 92 5.24 4.95 19.56
CA TYR A 92 3.79 4.82 19.58
C TYR A 92 3.25 5.30 20.94
N PRO A 93 2.18 6.11 20.95
CA PRO A 93 1.57 6.54 22.19
C PRO A 93 1.02 5.34 22.96
N THR A 94 1.40 5.23 24.24
CA THR A 94 0.83 4.25 25.18
C THR A 94 -0.49 4.81 25.70
N ASN A 95 -1.60 4.34 25.15
CA ASN A 95 -2.95 4.62 25.65
C ASN A 95 -3.19 3.94 27.00
#